data_AF-A0AAD9QYR9-F1
#
_entry.id   AF-A0AAD9QYR9-F1
#
_cell.length_a   1.000
_cell.length_b   1.000
_cell.length_c   1.000
_cell.angle_alpha   90.00
_cell.angle_beta   90.00
_cell.angle_gamma   90.00
#
_symmetry.space_group_name_H-M   'P 1'
#
loop_
_entity.id
_entity.type
_entity.pdbx_description
1 polymer ?
#
loop_
_entity_poly.entity_id
_entity_poly.type
_entity_poly.pdbx_seq_one_letter_code
_entity_poly.pdbx_strand_id
1 'polypeptide(L)'
;MWPCPCSDITLLPLMLLILLVRGSLSSCIPEEYRGVRRDVWEGLNGGWFLSHLTKDKRFPNSPSRVEILRTFIPPRNDNNYYGQRLRAFFIPPFNGNYTFFATCDSECVFYLSFDERPENKKEVLKIVQSRRTGYDQWDR
;
A
#
# COMPACT_ATOMS: atom_id res chain seq x y z
N MET A 1 -4.41 10.42 -17.09
CA MET A 1 -4.24 9.48 -18.22
C MET A 1 -2.77 9.48 -18.60
N TRP A 2 -1.98 8.60 -18.00
CA TRP A 2 -0.62 8.35 -18.45
C TRP A 2 -0.69 7.18 -19.42
N PRO A 3 -0.36 7.34 -20.71
CA PRO A 3 -0.22 6.20 -21.58
C PRO A 3 1.06 5.48 -21.16
N CYS A 4 0.95 4.22 -20.75
CA CYS A 4 2.10 3.35 -20.65
C CYS A 4 2.40 2.85 -22.08
N PRO A 5 3.52 3.20 -22.71
CA PRO A 5 4.02 2.39 -23.80
C PRO A 5 4.64 1.14 -23.17
N CYS A 6 3.84 0.08 -23.02
CA CYS A 6 4.44 -1.25 -22.99
C CYS A 6 5.16 -1.40 -24.32
N SER A 7 6.49 -1.47 -24.29
CA SER A 7 7.30 -1.66 -25.48
C SER A 7 6.82 -2.90 -26.24
N ASP A 8 6.20 -2.68 -27.39
CA ASP A 8 5.91 -3.72 -28.37
C ASP A 8 7.25 -4.32 -28.83
N ILE A 9 7.54 -5.52 -28.35
CA ILE A 9 8.66 -6.32 -28.83
C ILE A 9 8.21 -6.95 -30.15
N THR A 10 8.40 -6.24 -31.26
CA THR A 10 8.26 -6.83 -32.60
C THR A 10 9.41 -7.80 -32.83
N LEU A 11 9.13 -9.09 -32.74
CA LEU A 11 10.03 -10.17 -33.14
C LEU A 11 10.22 -10.15 -34.66
N LEU A 12 11.43 -9.84 -35.13
CA LEU A 12 11.89 -10.25 -36.46
C LEU A 12 12.84 -11.45 -36.31
N PRO A 13 12.72 -12.48 -37.14
CA PRO A 13 13.46 -13.71 -36.96
C PRO A 13 14.88 -13.60 -37.53
N LEU A 14 15.78 -14.34 -36.88
CA LEU A 14 17.07 -14.81 -37.40
C LEU A 14 18.16 -13.76 -37.63
N MET A 15 18.89 -13.43 -36.57
CA MET A 15 20.35 -13.59 -36.63
C MET A 15 20.95 -13.76 -35.23
N LEU A 16 21.74 -14.82 -35.10
CA LEU A 16 22.49 -15.25 -33.93
C LEU A 16 23.50 -14.17 -33.51
N LEU A 17 23.12 -13.28 -32.61
CA LEU A 17 24.03 -12.48 -31.82
C LEU A 17 23.51 -12.53 -30.38
N ILE A 18 24.31 -13.07 -29.45
CA ILE A 18 24.02 -13.02 -28.02
C ILE A 18 24.19 -11.56 -27.58
N LEU A 19 23.20 -10.73 -27.91
CA LEU A 19 22.96 -9.47 -27.26
C LEU A 19 22.41 -9.84 -25.89
N LEU A 20 23.21 -9.64 -24.84
CA LEU A 20 22.68 -9.47 -23.50
C LEU A 20 21.71 -8.29 -23.59
N VAL A 21 20.42 -8.57 -23.81
CA VAL A 21 19.36 -7.59 -23.67
C VAL A 21 19.38 -7.23 -22.19
N ARG A 22 20.18 -6.22 -21.84
CA ARG A 22 20.04 -5.49 -20.57
C ARG A 22 18.76 -4.68 -20.67
N GLY A 23 17.62 -5.37 -20.73
CA GLY A 23 16.33 -4.76 -20.52
C GLY A 23 16.32 -4.32 -19.07
N SER A 24 16.54 -3.02 -18.84
CA SER A 24 16.14 -2.46 -17.56
C SER A 24 14.63 -2.63 -17.49
N LEU A 25 14.14 -3.47 -16.57
CA LEU A 25 12.75 -3.43 -16.12
C LEU A 25 12.55 -2.07 -15.42
N SER A 26 12.48 -0.99 -16.20
CA SER A 26 12.14 0.31 -15.67
C SER A 26 10.65 0.27 -15.43
N SER A 27 10.27 0.03 -14.17
CA SER A 27 8.88 0.10 -13.76
C SER A 27 8.32 1.47 -14.19
N CYS A 28 7.21 1.45 -14.92
CA CYS A 28 6.51 2.65 -15.39
C CYS A 28 5.95 3.51 -14.24
N ILE A 29 6.06 3.01 -13.01
CA ILE A 29 5.75 3.74 -11.79
C ILE A 29 6.96 4.63 -11.44
N PRO A 30 6.79 5.96 -11.37
CA PRO A 30 7.85 6.86 -10.91
C PRO A 30 8.39 6.42 -9.54
N GLU A 31 9.67 6.64 -9.29
CA GLU A 31 10.36 6.06 -8.12
C GLU A 31 9.73 6.48 -6.79
N GLU A 32 9.17 7.69 -6.72
CA GLU A 32 8.42 8.21 -5.58
C GLU A 32 7.10 7.48 -5.28
N TYR A 33 6.58 6.72 -6.26
CA TYR A 33 5.39 5.87 -6.12
C TYR A 33 5.74 4.38 -6.02
N ARG A 34 7.03 4.02 -6.06
CA ARG A 34 7.48 2.65 -5.85
C ARG A 34 7.48 2.33 -4.36
N GLY A 35 6.83 1.24 -3.99
CA GLY A 35 6.70 0.81 -2.60
C GLY A 35 5.41 1.31 -1.95
N VAL A 36 5.44 1.42 -0.63
CA VAL A 36 4.27 1.74 0.19
C VAL A 36 4.53 3.03 0.93
N ARG A 37 3.79 4.08 0.58
CA ARG A 37 3.83 5.34 1.33
C ARG A 37 3.13 5.14 2.66
N ARG A 38 3.84 5.37 3.76
CA ARG A 38 3.30 5.36 5.12
C ARG A 38 3.28 6.79 5.65
N ASP A 39 2.09 7.27 5.96
CA ASP A 39 1.88 8.52 6.68
C ASP A 39 1.59 8.18 8.16
N VAL A 40 2.25 8.84 9.10
CA VAL A 40 2.14 8.57 10.55
C VAL A 40 1.70 9.83 11.29
N TRP A 41 0.72 9.70 12.19
CA TRP A 41 0.25 10.75 13.09
C TRP A 41 0.56 10.34 14.52
N GLU A 42 1.44 11.10 15.17
CA GLU A 42 1.89 10.84 16.55
C GLU A 42 1.16 11.76 17.55
N GLY A 43 1.17 11.35 18.82
CA GLY A 43 0.55 12.11 19.91
C GLY A 43 -0.98 12.12 19.82
N LEU A 44 -1.58 11.02 19.37
CA LEU A 44 -3.04 10.87 19.33
C LEU A 44 -3.55 10.54 20.73
N ASN A 45 -4.09 11.54 21.42
CA ASN A 45 -4.70 11.32 22.72
C ASN A 45 -5.97 10.46 22.59
N GLY A 46 -6.09 9.39 23.38
CA GLY A 46 -7.35 8.65 23.52
C GLY A 46 -7.30 7.13 23.31
N GLY A 47 -6.17 6.53 22.93
CA GLY A 47 -6.01 5.07 22.97
C GLY A 47 -6.24 4.36 21.63
N TRP A 48 -7.07 3.32 21.63
CA TRP A 48 -7.00 2.19 20.68
C TRP A 48 -7.92 2.30 19.44
N PHE A 49 -8.83 3.27 19.42
CA PHE A 49 -9.85 3.37 18.37
C PHE A 49 -9.37 4.18 17.16
N LEU A 50 -9.77 3.74 15.96
CA LEU A 50 -9.46 4.41 14.69
C LEU A 50 -10.03 5.84 14.63
N SER A 51 -11.08 6.11 15.41
CA SER A 51 -11.69 7.43 15.51
C SER A 51 -10.74 8.51 16.03
N HIS A 52 -9.73 8.16 16.83
CA HIS A 52 -8.71 9.13 17.28
C HIS A 52 -7.84 9.61 16.13
N LEU A 53 -7.56 8.74 15.15
CA LEU A 53 -6.87 9.13 13.93
C LEU A 53 -7.78 9.95 13.02
N THR A 54 -8.98 9.45 12.72
CA THR A 54 -9.85 10.06 11.69
C THR A 54 -10.50 11.37 12.12
N LYS A 55 -10.61 11.63 13.43
CA LYS A 55 -11.10 12.91 13.97
C LYS A 55 -9.98 13.90 14.32
N ASP A 56 -8.71 13.50 14.25
CA ASP A 56 -7.61 14.44 14.47
C ASP A 56 -7.62 15.52 13.37
N LYS A 57 -7.50 16.79 13.77
CA LYS A 57 -7.49 17.95 12.86
C LYS A 57 -6.42 17.89 11.78
N ARG A 58 -5.35 17.14 12.02
CA ARG A 58 -4.23 16.94 11.09
C ARG A 58 -4.53 15.88 10.02
N PHE A 59 -5.47 14.98 10.28
CA PHE A 59 -5.84 13.93 9.33
C PHE A 59 -6.78 14.52 8.25
N PRO A 60 -6.61 14.19 6.95
CA PRO A 60 -5.63 13.27 6.36
C PRO A 60 -4.36 13.91 5.80
N ASN A 61 -4.19 15.23 5.93
CA ASN A 61 -3.29 16.00 5.07
C ASN A 61 -1.98 16.44 5.75
N SER A 62 -1.89 16.39 7.08
CA SER A 62 -0.74 16.89 7.85
C SER A 62 -0.15 15.82 8.77
N PRO A 63 0.40 14.71 8.24
CA PRO A 63 1.05 13.71 9.08
C PRO A 63 2.29 14.26 9.79
N SER A 64 2.62 13.68 10.95
CA SER A 64 3.85 13.96 11.69
C SER A 64 5.10 13.46 10.96
N ARG A 65 5.00 12.28 10.34
CA ARG A 65 6.09 11.64 9.59
C ARG A 65 5.56 10.99 8.32
N VAL A 66 6.37 11.01 7.26
CA VAL A 66 6.11 10.35 5.99
C VAL A 66 7.33 9.53 5.63
N GLU A 67 7.12 8.27 5.26
CA GLU A 67 8.17 7.37 4.80
C GLU A 67 7.69 6.49 3.64
N ILE A 68 8.64 5.98 2.86
CA ILE A 68 8.38 5.00 1.79
C ILE A 68 8.95 3.66 2.24
N LEU A 69 8.06 2.71 2.46
CA LEU A 69 8.41 1.34 2.81
C LEU A 69 8.57 0.50 1.54
N ARG A 70 9.44 -0.51 1.59
CA ARG A 70 9.58 -1.49 0.50
C ARG A 70 8.46 -2.52 0.49
N THR A 71 7.82 -2.74 1.63
CA THR A 71 6.76 -3.73 1.84
C THR A 71 5.59 -3.12 2.62
N PHE A 72 4.46 -3.82 2.69
CA PHE A 72 3.31 -3.43 3.52
C PHE A 72 3.51 -3.69 5.03
N ILE A 73 4.73 -4.01 5.45
CA ILE A 73 5.06 -4.33 6.83
C ILE A 73 5.67 -3.08 7.48
N PRO A 74 4.91 -2.34 8.31
CA PRO A 74 5.45 -1.20 9.03
C PRO A 74 6.38 -1.65 10.17
N PRO A 75 7.27 -0.76 10.67
CA PRO A 75 8.11 -1.04 11.83
C PRO A 75 7.30 -1.51 13.04
N ARG A 76 7.78 -2.53 13.74
CA ARG A 76 7.19 -3.01 15.00
C ARG A 76 7.45 -2.01 16.11
N ASN A 77 6.46 -1.81 16.97
CA ASN A 77 6.56 -0.97 18.17
C ASN A 77 7.11 0.44 17.89
N ASP A 78 6.73 1.01 16.74
CA ASP A 78 7.25 2.29 16.24
C ASP A 78 7.02 3.46 17.21
N ASN A 79 5.85 3.50 17.87
CA ASN A 79 5.54 4.48 18.90
C ASN A 79 4.34 4.01 19.75
N ASN A 80 3.99 4.77 20.79
CA ASN A 80 2.72 4.66 21.50
C ASN A 80 1.74 5.73 21.00
N TYR A 81 0.45 5.44 21.06
CA TYR A 81 -0.63 6.39 20.77
C TYR A 81 -0.47 7.11 19.42
N TYR A 82 -0.26 6.32 18.37
CA TYR A 82 -0.10 6.81 17.02
C TYR A 82 -1.08 6.12 16.08
N GLY A 83 -1.35 6.77 14.96
CA GLY A 83 -2.12 6.24 13.85
C GLY A 83 -1.27 6.25 12.60
N GLN A 84 -1.54 5.32 11.69
CA GLN A 84 -0.81 5.22 10.44
C GLN A 84 -1.73 4.93 9.26
N ARG A 85 -1.35 5.43 8.09
CA ARG A 85 -2.02 5.15 6.83
C ARG A 85 -0.98 4.70 5.81
N LEU A 86 -1.16 3.48 5.30
CA LEU A 86 -0.35 2.92 4.22
C LEU A 86 -1.10 3.09 2.90
N ARG A 87 -0.40 3.55 1.85
CA ARG A 87 -0.94 3.77 0.51
C ARG A 87 0.03 3.24 -0.52
N ALA A 88 -0.46 2.48 -1.48
CA ALA A 88 0.30 2.03 -2.63
C ALA A 88 -0.64 1.74 -3.80
N PHE A 89 -0.07 1.59 -4.98
CA PHE A 89 -0.75 0.99 -6.13
C PHE A 89 -0.46 -0.51 -6.17
N PHE A 90 -1.49 -1.29 -6.48
CA PHE A 90 -1.37 -2.72 -6.72
C PHE A 90 -1.68 -2.98 -8.19
N ILE A 91 -0.69 -3.45 -8.94
CA ILE A 91 -0.87 -3.88 -10.33
C ILE A 91 -0.83 -5.41 -10.31
N PRO A 92 -1.97 -6.09 -10.55
CA PRO A 92 -2.00 -7.55 -10.56
C PRO A 92 -1.15 -8.07 -11.74
N PRO A 93 -0.29 -9.09 -11.55
CA PRO A 93 0.50 -9.67 -12.63
C PRO A 93 -0.36 -10.42 -13.66
N PHE A 94 -1.51 -10.94 -13.22
CA PHE A 94 -2.46 -11.67 -14.06
C PHE A 94 -3.90 -11.31 -13.69
N ASN A 95 -4.83 -11.47 -14.63
CA ASN A 95 -6.24 -11.36 -14.35
C ASN A 95 -6.70 -12.54 -13.48
N GLY A 96 -7.51 -12.27 -12.46
CA GLY A 96 -8.03 -13.30 -11.57
C GLY A 96 -8.55 -12.74 -10.26
N ASN A 97 -8.95 -13.64 -9.36
CA ASN A 97 -9.41 -13.29 -8.03
C ASN A 97 -8.20 -13.17 -7.09
N TYR A 98 -8.18 -12.08 -6.32
CA TYR A 98 -7.15 -11.82 -5.31
C TYR A 98 -7.78 -11.76 -3.93
N THR A 99 -7.16 -12.45 -2.98
CA THR A 99 -7.53 -12.39 -1.56
C THR A 99 -6.51 -11.54 -0.82
N PHE A 100 -7.00 -10.56 -0.08
CA PHE A 100 -6.16 -9.69 0.75
C PHE A 100 -6.32 -10.08 2.22
N PHE A 101 -5.19 -10.10 2.93
CA PHE A 101 -5.14 -10.34 4.36
C PHE A 101 -4.55 -9.11 5.06
N ALA A 102 -5.01 -8.84 6.27
CA ALA A 102 -4.48 -7.76 7.09
C ALA A 102 -4.47 -8.18 8.56
N THR A 103 -3.45 -7.74 9.29
CA THR A 103 -3.40 -7.84 10.74
C THR A 103 -3.41 -6.47 11.36
N CYS A 104 -3.98 -6.36 12.57
CA CYS A 104 -4.01 -5.11 13.30
C CYS A 104 -4.15 -5.35 14.80
N ASP A 105 -3.25 -4.73 15.55
CA ASP A 105 -3.21 -4.81 17.00
C ASP A 105 -4.35 -4.04 17.70
N SER A 106 -5.00 -3.11 16.99
CA SER A 106 -6.12 -2.34 17.52
C SER A 106 -7.26 -2.27 16.50
N GLU A 107 -7.45 -1.12 15.84
CA GLU A 107 -8.43 -0.97 14.77
C GLU A 107 -7.78 -0.58 13.46
N CYS A 108 -8.17 -1.26 12.39
CA CYS A 108 -7.80 -0.87 11.04
C CYS A 108 -8.97 -1.03 10.08
N VAL A 109 -8.84 -0.32 8.97
CA VAL A 109 -9.72 -0.45 7.83
C VAL A 109 -8.85 -0.48 6.57
N PHE A 110 -9.16 -1.41 5.69
CA PHE A 110 -8.52 -1.58 4.41
C PHE A 110 -9.50 -1.18 3.31
N TYR A 111 -9.05 -0.25 2.47
CA TYR A 111 -9.81 0.23 1.33
C TYR A 111 -9.09 -0.13 0.03
N LEU A 112 -9.86 -0.51 -0.98
CA LEU A 112 -9.36 -0.79 -2.32
C LEU A 112 -10.20 -0.05 -3.36
N SER A 113 -9.55 0.63 -4.29
CA SER A 113 -10.19 1.08 -5.53
C SER A 113 -9.89 0.08 -6.64
N PHE A 114 -10.86 -0.14 -7.52
CA PHE A 114 -10.70 -0.99 -8.70
C PHE A 114 -10.15 -0.24 -9.92
N ASP A 115 -9.95 1.07 -9.76
CA ASP A 115 -9.34 1.96 -10.73
C ASP A 115 -8.29 2.84 -10.02
N GLU A 116 -7.63 3.70 -10.78
CA GLU A 116 -6.62 4.63 -10.28
C GLU A 116 -7.18 5.79 -9.43
N ARG A 117 -8.52 5.87 -9.27
CA ARG A 117 -9.20 7.00 -8.64
C ARG A 117 -9.42 6.73 -7.15
N PRO A 118 -8.71 7.41 -6.23
CA PRO A 118 -8.82 7.15 -4.79
C PRO A 118 -10.21 7.48 -4.20
N GLU A 119 -11.02 8.27 -4.91
CA GLU A 119 -12.42 8.53 -4.58
C GLU A 119 -13.32 7.29 -4.71
N ASN A 120 -12.97 6.33 -5.58
CA ASN A 120 -13.76 5.13 -5.85
C ASN A 120 -13.44 3.95 -4.92
N LYS A 121 -12.53 4.15 -3.96
CA LYS A 121 -12.15 3.12 -3.01
C LYS A 121 -13.35 2.66 -2.17
N LYS A 122 -13.46 1.35 -1.97
CA LYS A 122 -14.46 0.70 -1.13
C LYS A 122 -13.79 0.04 0.06
N GLU A 123 -14.49 -0.01 1.19
CA GLU A 123 -14.06 -0.80 2.35
C GLU A 123 -14.10 -2.27 1.97
N VAL A 124 -12.96 -2.96 2.11
CA VAL A 124 -12.84 -4.40 1.81
C VAL A 124 -12.72 -5.20 3.09
N LEU A 125 -12.03 -4.66 4.10
CA LEU A 125 -11.81 -5.32 5.37
C LEU A 125 -11.76 -4.30 6.50
N LYS A 126 -12.35 -4.64 7.64
CA LYS A 126 -12.29 -3.84 8.85
C LYS A 126 -12.06 -4.73 10.06
N ILE A 127 -11.00 -4.44 10.80
CA ILE A 127 -10.70 -5.08 12.09
C ILE A 127 -11.05 -4.06 13.17
N VAL A 128 -12.02 -4.42 14.00
CA VAL A 128 -12.44 -3.63 15.17
C VAL A 128 -11.71 -4.13 16.42
N GLN A 129 -11.72 -3.33 17.48
CA GLN A 129 -10.94 -3.63 18.70
C GLN A 129 -11.22 -5.02 19.30
N SER A 130 -12.47 -5.50 19.21
CA SER A 130 -12.87 -6.82 19.71
C SER A 130 -12.33 -8.00 18.88
N ARG A 131 -11.85 -7.73 17.66
CA ARG A 131 -11.28 -8.71 16.72
C ARG A 131 -9.82 -8.43 16.36
N ARG A 132 -9.11 -7.62 17.16
CA ARG A 132 -7.68 -7.37 16.97
C ARG A 132 -6.91 -8.69 16.83
N THR A 133 -5.89 -8.66 15.98
CA THR A 133 -5.04 -9.79 15.68
C THR A 133 -3.61 -9.50 16.13
N GLY A 134 -2.88 -10.56 16.47
CA GLY A 134 -1.43 -10.45 16.65
C GLY A 134 -0.73 -10.08 15.33
N TYR A 135 0.48 -9.56 15.42
CA TYR A 135 1.23 -9.06 14.25
C TYR A 135 1.30 -10.08 13.08
N ASP A 136 1.56 -11.37 13.37
CA ASP A 136 1.65 -12.45 12.36
C ASP A 136 0.46 -13.43 12.43
N GLN A 137 -0.70 -12.96 12.89
CA GLN A 137 -1.89 -13.82 13.05
C GLN A 137 -2.83 -13.69 11.84
N TRP A 138 -2.64 -14.56 10.84
CA TRP A 138 -3.31 -14.51 9.54
C TRP A 138 -4.55 -15.41 9.42
N ASP A 139 -4.85 -16.18 10.46
CA ASP A 139 -5.83 -17.27 10.49
C ASP A 139 -7.19 -16.88 11.11
N ARG A 140 -7.42 -15.58 11.32
CA ARG A 140 -8.62 -15.03 11.96
C ARG A 140 -9.50 -14.18 11.06
#